data_AF-A0A819ZUY1-F1
#
_entry.id   AF-A0A819ZUY1-F1
#
_cell.length_a   1.000
_cell.length_b   1.000
_cell.length_c   1.000
_cell.angle_alpha   90.00
_cell.angle_beta   90.00
_cell.angle_gamma   90.00
#
_symmetry.space_group_name_H-M   'P 1'
#
loop_
_entity.id
_entity.type
_entity.pdbx_description
1 polymer ?
#
loop_
_entity_poly.entity_id
_entity_poly.type
_entity_poly.pdbx_seq_one_letter_code
_entity_poly.pdbx_strand_id
1 'polypeptide(L)'
;MFYNNSLVVDENLSPDNPLFWSRPTPINCNTVRIIGIFLCLAGFIGIILNGALSYSFIRYKFLRTPPNIFIMFISSIGLLASCTIIPLAGSSSLYCYWLYIL
;
A
#
# COMPACT_ATOMS: atom_id res chain seq x y z
N MET A 1 -11.55 20.31 28.37
CA MET A 1 -11.66 19.33 29.46
C MET A 1 -10.53 18.33 29.26
N PHE A 2 -9.70 18.16 30.27
CA PHE A 2 -8.38 17.53 30.26
C PHE A 2 -8.37 16.11 29.67
N TYR A 3 -7.46 15.83 28.73
CA TYR A 3 -6.88 14.49 28.56
C TYR A 3 -5.40 14.59 28.88
N ASN A 4 -5.13 14.57 30.19
CA ASN A 4 -3.80 14.43 30.75
C ASN A 4 -3.55 12.93 30.88
N ASN A 5 -3.15 12.28 29.79
CA ASN A 5 -2.61 10.92 29.82
C ASN A 5 -1.16 11.02 29.37
N SER A 6 -0.29 11.32 30.33
CA SER A 6 1.12 10.92 30.29
C SER A 6 1.16 9.39 30.25
N LEU A 7 0.88 8.79 29.10
CA LEU A 7 1.26 7.42 28.82
C LEU A 7 2.78 7.42 28.84
N VAL A 8 3.35 6.81 29.89
CA VAL A 8 4.77 6.48 29.97
C VAL A 8 5.09 5.66 28.72
N VAL A 9 5.67 6.31 27.72
CA VAL A 9 6.26 5.64 26.57
C VAL A 9 7.46 4.92 27.16
N ASP A 10 7.36 3.61 27.37
CA ASP A 10 8.54 2.80 27.67
C ASP A 10 9.46 2.87 26.45
N GLU A 11 10.34 3.87 26.37
CA GLU A 11 11.27 4.07 25.25
C GLU A 11 12.17 2.84 25.02
N ASN A 12 12.31 1.99 26.04
CA ASN A 12 13.13 0.78 26.04
C ASN A 12 12.44 -0.47 25.48
N LEU A 13 11.20 -0.39 24.98
CA LEU A 13 10.58 -1.56 24.37
C LEU A 13 11.29 -1.92 23.07
N SER A 14 11.88 -3.12 23.04
CA SER A 14 12.63 -3.66 21.91
C SER A 14 11.68 -4.06 20.76
N PRO A 15 12.10 -3.94 19.48
CA PRO A 15 11.26 -4.19 18.29
C PRO A 15 10.76 -5.63 18.12
N ASP A 16 11.30 -6.57 18.89
CA ASP A 16 10.83 -7.95 19.02
C ASP A 16 9.59 -8.10 19.93
N ASN A 17 9.26 -7.09 20.73
CA ASN A 17 8.07 -7.10 21.57
C ASN A 17 6.80 -6.75 20.76
N PRO A 18 5.74 -7.56 20.77
CA PRO A 18 4.51 -7.29 20.01
C PRO A 18 3.80 -5.98 20.41
N LEU A 19 4.01 -5.49 21.63
CA LEU A 19 3.48 -4.21 22.09
C LEU A 19 4.22 -2.99 21.50
N PHE A 20 5.38 -3.20 20.86
CA PHE A 20 6.18 -2.14 20.22
C PHE A 20 5.36 -1.37 19.19
N TRP A 21 4.62 -2.09 18.35
CA TRP A 21 3.80 -1.55 17.26
C TRP A 21 2.47 -0.97 17.76
N SER A 22 2.10 -1.25 19.01
CA SER A 22 0.89 -0.73 19.65
C SER A 22 1.13 0.62 20.33
N ARG A 23 2.38 1.10 20.37
CA ARG A 23 2.70 2.39 21.01
C ARG A 23 2.04 3.55 20.25
N PRO A 24 1.38 4.48 20.95
CA PRO A 24 0.89 5.71 20.33
C PRO A 24 2.10 6.57 19.96
N THR A 25 2.63 6.34 18.75
CA THR A 25 3.57 7.28 18.16
C THR A 25 2.77 8.51 17.74
N PRO A 26 3.29 9.73 17.91
CA PRO A 26 2.69 10.92 17.33
C PRO A 26 2.90 10.85 15.81
N ILE A 27 2.10 10.02 15.12
CA ILE A 27 2.15 9.93 13.66
C ILE A 27 1.55 11.23 13.15
N ASN A 28 2.37 12.05 12.51
CA ASN A 28 1.89 13.29 11.93
C ASN A 28 0.90 12.95 10.81
N CYS A 29 -0.39 13.19 11.09
CA CYS A 29 -1.48 12.87 10.19
C CYS A 29 -1.31 13.53 8.81
N ASN A 30 -0.64 14.68 8.73
CA ASN A 30 -0.32 15.31 7.45
C ASN A 30 0.65 14.47 6.62
N THR A 31 1.69 13.90 7.23
CA THR A 31 2.64 13.02 6.54
C THR A 31 1.96 11.77 6.02
N VAL A 32 1.11 11.14 6.84
CA VAL A 32 0.37 9.92 6.44
C VAL A 32 -0.60 10.23 5.30
N ARG A 33 -1.29 11.37 5.32
CA ARG A 33 -2.17 11.79 4.23
C ARG A 33 -1.41 12.02 2.92
N ILE A 34 -0.23 12.63 2.96
CA ILE A 34 0.62 12.81 1.76
C ILE A 34 1.00 11.45 1.18
N ILE A 35 1.39 10.49 2.03
CA ILE A 35 1.68 9.11 1.62
C ILE A 35 0.44 8.46 0.98
N GLY A 36 -0.74 8.66 1.57
CA GLY A 36 -2.00 8.16 1.04
C GLY A 36 -2.33 8.70 -0.35
N ILE A 37 -2.15 10.00 -0.58
CA ILE A 37 -2.34 10.62 -1.90
C ILE A 37 -1.35 10.06 -2.91
N PHE A 38 -0.08 9.92 -2.53
CA PHE A 38 0.95 9.34 -3.39
C PHE A 38 0.62 7.89 -3.77
N LEU A 39 0.16 7.09 -2.80
CA LEU A 39 -0.30 5.72 -3.03
C LEU A 39 -1.46 5.68 -4.04
N CYS A 40 -2.48 6.52 -3.88
CA CYS A 40 -3.60 6.57 -4.83
C CYS A 40 -3.13 6.90 -6.27
N LEU A 41 -2.21 7.86 -6.42
CA LEU A 41 -1.63 8.20 -7.73
C LEU A 41 -0.80 7.03 -8.30
N ALA A 42 0.03 6.41 -7.48
CA ALA A 42 0.83 5.25 -7.87
C ALA A 42 -0.07 4.06 -8.27
N GLY A 43 -1.18 3.84 -7.57
CA GLY A 43 -2.16 2.83 -7.92
C GLY A 43 -2.82 3.09 -9.26
N PHE A 44 -3.21 4.33 -9.54
CA PHE A 44 -3.79 4.71 -10.82
C PHE A 44 -2.80 4.50 -11.98
N ILE A 45 -1.54 4.94 -11.81
CA ILE A 45 -0.47 4.70 -12.78
C ILE A 45 -0.23 3.19 -12.94
N GLY A 46 -0.23 2.44 -11.84
CA GLY A 46 -0.09 0.99 -11.83
C GLY A 46 -1.19 0.28 -12.63
N ILE A 47 -2.45 0.70 -12.48
CA ILE A 47 -3.57 0.16 -13.28
C ILE A 47 -3.36 0.43 -14.76
N ILE A 48 -2.97 1.65 -15.14
CA ILE A 48 -2.77 2.02 -16.55
C ILE A 48 -1.60 1.24 -17.16
N LEU A 49 -0.42 1.24 -16.51
CA LEU A 49 0.78 0.63 -17.06
C LEU A 49 0.66 -0.89 -17.13
N ASN A 50 0.25 -1.54 -16.03
CA ASN A 50 0.07 -3.00 -16.02
C ASN A 50 -1.13 -3.40 -16.91
N GLY A 51 -2.17 -2.58 -17.00
CA GLY A 51 -3.31 -2.82 -17.89
C GLY A 51 -2.91 -2.77 -19.36
N ALA A 52 -2.15 -1.75 -19.77
CA ALA A 52 -1.64 -1.61 -21.12
C ALA A 52 -0.65 -2.72 -21.50
N LEU A 53 0.21 -3.12 -20.56
CA LEU A 53 1.17 -4.20 -20.76
C LEU A 53 0.46 -5.55 -20.94
N SER A 54 -0.47 -5.87 -20.03
CA SER A 54 -1.31 -7.08 -20.14
C SER A 54 -2.14 -7.08 -21.42
N TYR A 55 -2.74 -5.94 -21.79
CA TYR A 55 -3.47 -5.79 -23.06
C TYR A 55 -2.57 -6.05 -24.27
N SER A 56 -1.34 -5.55 -24.27
CA SER A 56 -0.38 -5.75 -25.35
C SER A 56 -0.04 -7.24 -25.53
N PHE A 57 0.20 -7.97 -24.45
CA PHE A 57 0.44 -9.41 -24.51
C PHE A 57 -0.78 -10.22 -24.96
N ILE A 58 -1.99 -9.75 -24.66
CA ILE A 58 -3.23 -10.35 -25.15
C ILE A 58 -3.37 -10.09 -26.66
N ARG A 59 -3.13 -8.87 -27.12
CA ARG A 59 -3.37 -8.48 -28.51
C ARG A 59 -2.32 -9.03 -29.48
N TYR A 60 -1.05 -9.02 -29.09
CA TYR A 60 0.05 -9.39 -29.95
C TYR A 60 0.54 -10.81 -29.64
N LYS A 61 0.10 -11.79 -30.45
CA LYS A 61 0.48 -13.20 -30.29
C LYS A 61 1.99 -13.44 -30.34
N PHE A 62 2.74 -12.62 -31.10
CA PHE A 62 4.20 -12.73 -31.21
C PHE A 62 4.92 -12.43 -29.88
N LEU A 63 4.28 -11.68 -28.97
CA LEU A 63 4.84 -11.38 -27.65
C LEU A 63 4.65 -12.53 -26.66
N ARG A 64 3.92 -13.61 -26.99
CA ARG A 64 3.66 -14.72 -26.05
C ARG A 64 4.76 -15.78 -26.09
N THR A 65 6.00 -15.34 -25.89
CA THR A 65 7.16 -16.23 -25.74
C THR A 65 7.29 -16.67 -24.27
N PRO A 66 7.98 -17.79 -23.97
CA PRO A 66 8.18 -18.27 -22.61
C PRO A 66 8.66 -17.21 -21.60
N PRO A 67 9.67 -16.36 -21.88
CA PRO A 67 10.08 -15.31 -20.93
C PRO A 67 9.02 -14.24 -20.74
N ASN A 68 8.24 -13.94 -21.78
CA ASN A 68 7.21 -12.91 -21.73
C ASN A 68 5.96 -13.36 -20.96
N ILE A 69 5.72 -14.67 -20.83
CA ILE A 69 4.67 -15.21 -19.96
C ILE A 69 4.95 -14.87 -18.49
N PHE A 70 6.22 -14.93 -18.07
CA PHE A 70 6.62 -14.50 -16.73
C PHE A 70 6.38 -13.00 -16.50
N ILE A 71 6.69 -12.17 -17.50
CA ILE A 71 6.41 -10.73 -17.46
C ILE A 71 4.90 -10.46 -17.37
N MET A 72 4.09 -11.20 -18.13
CA MET A 72 2.64 -11.11 -18.08
C MET A 72 2.07 -11.48 -16.70
N PHE A 73 2.65 -12.50 -16.05
CA PHE A 73 2.28 -12.89 -14.70
C PHE A 73 2.60 -11.79 -13.67
N ILE A 74 3.80 -11.20 -13.73
CA ILE A 74 4.18 -10.05 -12.89
C ILE A 74 3.22 -8.87 -13.13
N SER A 75 2.93 -8.55 -14.38
CA SER A 75 1.98 -7.50 -14.76
C SER A 75 0.59 -7.75 -14.15
N SER A 76 0.13 -9.01 -14.16
CA SER A 76 -1.17 -9.40 -13.60
C SER A 76 -1.21 -9.24 -12.07
N ILE A 77 -0.13 -9.62 -11.38
CA ILE A 77 0.00 -9.37 -9.93
C ILE A 77 0.04 -7.87 -9.63
N GLY A 78 0.82 -7.11 -10.41
CA GLY A 78 0.92 -5.66 -10.27
C GLY A 78 -0.42 -4.96 -10.47
N LEU A 79 -1.21 -5.41 -11.44
CA LEU A 79 -2.56 -4.92 -11.68
C LEU A 79 -3.49 -5.26 -10.51
N LEU A 80 -3.46 -6.50 -10.01
CA LEU A 80 -4.27 -6.91 -8.87
C LEU A 80 -3.93 -6.07 -7.62
N ALA A 81 -2.65 -5.92 -7.31
CA ALA A 81 -2.18 -5.12 -6.18
C ALA A 81 -2.57 -3.64 -6.31
N SER A 82 -2.52 -3.09 -7.53
CA SER A 82 -2.94 -1.71 -7.79
C SER A 82 -4.45 -1.51 -7.64
N CYS A 83 -5.25 -2.54 -7.90
CA CYS A 83 -6.69 -2.51 -7.72
C CYS A 83 -7.16 -2.78 -6.28
N THR A 84 -6.37 -3.51 -5.47
CA THR A 84 -6.78 -3.92 -4.12
C THR A 84 -5.89 -3.30 -3.03
N ILE A 85 -4.64 -3.71 -2.94
CA ILE A 85 -3.74 -3.35 -1.84
C ILE A 85 -3.50 -1.85 -1.78
N ILE A 86 -3.22 -1.21 -2.92
CA ILE A 86 -2.91 0.22 -2.98
C ILE A 86 -4.11 1.09 -2.55
N PRO A 87 -5.36 0.90 -3.04
CA PRO A 87 -6.49 1.67 -2.56
C PRO A 87 -6.86 1.38 -1.10
N LEU A 88 -6.68 0.15 -0.60
CA LEU A 88 -6.88 -0.16 0.83
C LEU A 88 -5.88 0.61 1.72
N ALA A 89 -4.59 0.59 1.34
CA ALA A 89 -3.55 1.30 2.06
C ALA A 89 -3.70 2.83 1.93
N GLY A 90 -4.04 3.32 0.73
CA GLY A 90 -4.25 4.73 0.45
C GLY A 90 -5.42 5.31 1.24
N SER A 91 -6.58 4.63 1.23
CA SER A 91 -7.74 5.05 2.01
C SER A 91 -7.44 5.04 3.50
N SER A 92 -6.84 3.97 4.05
CA SER A 92 -6.42 3.93 5.46
C SER A 92 -5.49 5.09 5.83
N SER A 93 -4.57 5.45 4.94
CA SER A 93 -3.64 6.56 5.16
C SER A 93 -4.33 7.93 5.21
N LEU A 94 -5.40 8.14 4.42
CA LEU A 94 -6.17 9.40 4.45
C LEU A 94 -6.86 9.63 5.79
N TYR A 95 -7.35 8.55 6.41
CA TYR A 95 -7.99 8.59 7.71
C TYR A 95 -7.00 8.53 8.88
N CYS A 96 -5.72 8.28 8.61
CA CYS A 96 -4.67 8.15 9.62
C CYS A 96 -4.94 7.01 10.62
N TYR A 97 -5.74 6.02 10.21
CA TYR A 97 -5.97 4.78 10.94
C TYR A 97 -6.25 3.66 9.95
N TRP A 98 -5.95 2.43 10.36
CA TRP A 98 -6.18 1.25 9.52
C TRP A 98 -7.68 0.89 9.49
N LEU A 99 -8.29 0.97 8.30
CA LEU A 99 -9.74 0.83 8.14
C LEU A 99 -10.22 -0.63 8.09
N TYR A 100 -9.38 -1.56 7.62
CA TYR A 100 -9.82 -2.89 7.19
C TYR A 100 -9.21 -3.97 8.07
N ILE A 101 -10.01 -4.66 8.88
CA ILE A 101 -9.57 -5.90 9.53
C ILE A 101 -9.74 -7.03 8.50
N LEU A 102 -8.62 -7.55 8.01
CA LEU A 102 -8.53 -8.69 7.11
C LEU A 102 -8.39 -9.98 7.92
#